data_AF-A0A3N5U423-F1
#
_entry.id   AF-A0A3N5U423-F1
#
_cell.length_a   1.000
_cell.length_b   1.000
_cell.length_c   1.000
_cell.angle_alpha   90.00
_cell.angle_beta   90.00
_cell.angle_gamma   90.00
#
_symmetry.space_group_name_H-M   'P 1'
#
loop_
_entity.id
_entity.type
_entity.pdbx_description
1 polymer ?
#
loop_
_entity_poly.entity_id
_entity_poly.type
_entity_poly.pdbx_seq_one_letter_code
_entity_poly.pdbx_strand_id
1 'polypeptide(L)'
;MNHHDHQHPSGHHDHPSPELSFDEKLIKLLEHWIRHNQEHAKTYGDWAEKAAADSKGEVSILLNEAVSLSMDLNRKFEKALAKVRG
;
A
#
# COMPACT_ATOMS: atom_id res chain seq x y z
N MET A 1 -27.64 -14.47 35.08
CA MET A 1 -26.43 -15.32 34.93
C MET A 1 -26.72 -16.36 33.88
N ASN A 2 -25.92 -16.42 32.82
CA ASN A 2 -25.58 -17.64 32.06
C ASN A 2 -24.34 -17.31 31.23
N HIS A 3 -23.20 -17.80 31.69
CA HIS A 3 -21.94 -17.79 30.96
C HIS A 3 -21.96 -18.94 29.95
N HIS A 4 -21.67 -18.63 28.68
CA HIS A 4 -21.32 -19.65 27.70
C HIS A 4 -19.79 -19.73 27.61
N ASP A 5 -19.27 -20.83 28.15
CA ASP A 5 -17.87 -21.26 28.06
C ASP A 5 -17.68 -21.91 26.69
N HIS A 6 -16.97 -21.23 25.79
CA HIS A 6 -16.51 -21.82 24.52
C HIS A 6 -15.03 -22.16 24.66
N GLN A 7 -14.77 -23.40 25.08
CA GLN A 7 -13.44 -24.02 24.97
C GLN A 7 -13.17 -24.34 23.51
N HIS A 8 -12.33 -23.52 22.87
CA HIS A 8 -11.67 -23.87 21.63
C HIS A 8 -10.41 -24.69 21.94
N PRO A 9 -10.27 -25.92 21.44
CA PRO A 9 -8.97 -26.57 21.42
C PRO A 9 -8.14 -25.89 20.33
N SER A 10 -7.27 -24.97 20.72
CA SER A 10 -6.23 -24.41 19.85
C SER A 10 -5.20 -25.51 19.57
N GLY A 11 -5.52 -26.38 18.61
CA GLY A 11 -4.53 -27.21 17.94
C GLY A 11 -3.58 -26.29 17.17
N HIS A 12 -2.44 -25.99 17.78
CA HIS A 12 -1.28 -25.40 17.11
C HIS A 12 -0.87 -26.32 15.96
N HIS A 13 -1.32 -26.01 14.75
CA HIS A 13 -0.69 -26.53 13.54
C HIS A 13 0.63 -25.76 13.37
N ASP A 14 1.70 -26.35 13.91
CA ASP A 14 3.08 -25.96 13.62
C ASP A 14 3.40 -26.38 12.18
N HIS A 15 2.88 -25.62 11.21
CA HIS A 15 3.38 -25.68 9.85
C HIS A 15 4.62 -24.79 9.78
N PRO A 16 5.81 -25.33 9.46
CA PRO A 16 6.93 -24.52 9.06
C PRO A 16 6.57 -23.98 7.67
N SER A 17 5.84 -22.86 7.62
CA SER A 17 5.87 -22.03 6.42
C SER A 17 7.33 -21.65 6.22
N PRO A 18 7.92 -21.86 5.02
CA PRO A 18 9.28 -21.42 4.78
C PRO A 18 9.31 -19.91 5.06
N GLU A 19 10.02 -19.52 6.13
CA GLU A 19 10.18 -18.11 6.44
C GLU A 19 10.91 -17.48 5.27
N LEU A 20 10.25 -16.53 4.62
CA LEU A 20 10.85 -15.75 3.55
C LEU A 20 12.15 -15.13 4.07
N SER A 21 13.19 -15.18 3.23
CA SER A 21 14.42 -14.43 3.44
C SER A 21 14.11 -12.93 3.56
N PHE A 22 15.07 -12.18 4.10
CA PHE A 22 14.93 -10.72 4.19
C PHE A 22 14.65 -10.08 2.83
N ASP A 23 15.38 -10.50 1.79
CA ASP A 23 15.24 -9.96 0.43
C ASP A 23 13.86 -10.30 -0.16
N GLU A 24 13.36 -11.51 0.04
CA GLU A 24 12.00 -11.89 -0.41
C GLU A 24 10.91 -11.08 0.30
N LYS A 25 11.08 -10.82 1.61
CA LYS A 25 10.17 -9.94 2.37
C LYS A 25 10.23 -8.52 1.82
N LEU A 26 11.42 -7.99 1.57
CA LEU A 26 11.62 -6.63 1.08
C LEU A 26 11.08 -6.44 -0.34
N ILE A 27 11.28 -7.40 -1.23
CA ILE A 27 10.69 -7.41 -2.59
C ILE A 27 9.16 -7.31 -2.50
N LYS A 28 8.52 -8.17 -1.70
CA LYS A 28 7.06 -8.16 -1.54
C LYS A 28 6.54 -6.83 -1.00
N LEU A 29 7.25 -6.22 -0.05
CA LEU A 29 6.88 -4.91 0.50
C LEU A 29 6.98 -3.80 -0.55
N LEU A 30 8.08 -3.74 -1.30
CA LEU A 30 8.28 -2.73 -2.35
C LEU A 30 7.21 -2.84 -3.45
N GLU A 31 6.92 -4.06 -3.91
CA GLU A 31 5.84 -4.30 -4.90
C GLU A 31 4.45 -3.92 -4.37
N HIS A 32 4.19 -4.21 -3.10
CA HIS A 32 2.94 -3.82 -2.45
C HIS A 32 2.81 -2.30 -2.36
N TRP A 33 3.83 -1.60 -1.90
CA TRP A 33 3.80 -0.13 -1.77
C TRP A 33 3.68 0.57 -3.12
N ILE A 34 4.36 0.08 -4.18
CA ILE A 34 4.22 0.65 -5.54
C ILE A 34 2.75 0.60 -5.99
N ARG A 35 2.12 -0.56 -5.86
CA ARG A 35 0.71 -0.76 -6.25
C ARG A 35 -0.23 0.12 -5.43
N HIS A 36 -0.02 0.15 -4.11
CA HIS A 36 -0.86 0.94 -3.21
C HIS A 36 -0.76 2.44 -3.50
N ASN A 37 0.44 2.95 -3.78
CA ASN A 37 0.64 4.33 -4.19
C ASN A 37 -0.02 4.64 -5.54
N GLN A 38 -0.07 3.68 -6.48
CA GLN A 38 -0.80 3.85 -7.75
C GLN A 38 -2.32 3.95 -7.51
N GLU A 39 -2.87 3.12 -6.63
CA GLU A 39 -4.29 3.17 -6.23
C GLU A 39 -4.64 4.51 -5.57
N HIS A 40 -3.78 4.98 -4.66
CA HIS A 40 -3.91 6.28 -4.03
C HIS A 40 -3.82 7.43 -5.03
N ALA A 41 -2.80 7.44 -5.89
CA ALA A 41 -2.62 8.47 -6.91
C ALA A 41 -3.83 8.56 -7.86
N LYS A 42 -4.38 7.41 -8.29
CA LYS A 42 -5.62 7.40 -9.08
C LYS A 42 -6.76 8.07 -8.31
N THR A 43 -6.97 7.68 -7.06
CA THR A 43 -8.04 8.24 -6.22
C THR A 43 -7.87 9.75 -6.01
N TYR A 44 -6.64 10.22 -5.80
CA TYR A 44 -6.35 11.64 -5.64
C TYR A 44 -6.63 12.41 -6.94
N GLY A 45 -6.25 11.86 -8.09
CA GLY A 45 -6.56 12.43 -9.40
C GLY A 45 -8.07 12.55 -9.66
N ASP A 46 -8.83 11.48 -9.40
CA ASP A 46 -10.29 11.48 -9.52
C ASP A 46 -10.94 12.59 -8.66
N TRP A 47 -10.38 12.86 -7.48
CA TRP A 47 -10.85 13.93 -6.60
C TRP A 47 -10.33 15.32 -7.01
N ALA A 48 -9.14 15.41 -7.59
CA ALA A 48 -8.62 16.65 -8.15
C ALA A 48 -9.52 17.17 -9.27
N GLU A 49 -9.99 16.27 -10.14
CA GLU A 49 -10.96 16.58 -11.21
C GLU A 49 -12.30 17.08 -10.63
N LYS A 50 -12.84 16.38 -9.62
CA LYS A 50 -14.07 16.79 -8.93
C LYS A 50 -13.92 18.15 -8.25
N ALA A 51 -12.78 18.40 -7.59
CA ALA A 51 -12.50 19.68 -6.94
C ALA A 51 -12.42 20.82 -7.96
N ALA A 52 -11.79 20.59 -9.12
CA ALA A 52 -11.77 21.57 -10.20
C ALA A 52 -13.18 21.89 -10.72
N ALA A 53 -14.01 20.86 -10.93
CA ALA A 53 -15.40 21.02 -11.38
C ALA A 53 -16.26 21.79 -10.37
N ASP A 54 -15.96 21.69 -9.07
CA ASP A 54 -16.65 22.37 -7.97
C ASP A 54 -15.98 23.70 -7.55
N SER A 55 -15.26 24.34 -8.49
CA SER A 55 -14.59 25.64 -8.33
C SER A 55 -13.57 25.71 -7.16
N LYS A 56 -13.02 24.57 -6.74
CA LYS A 56 -11.99 24.46 -5.69
C LYS A 56 -10.60 24.26 -6.31
N GLY A 57 -10.17 25.27 -7.08
CA GLY A 57 -8.92 25.21 -7.85
C GLY A 57 -7.68 24.89 -7.02
N GLU A 58 -7.50 25.56 -5.88
CA GLU A 58 -6.35 25.32 -4.98
C GLU A 58 -6.32 23.88 -4.45
N VAL A 59 -7.48 23.31 -4.11
CA VAL A 59 -7.57 21.90 -3.65
C VAL A 59 -7.20 20.95 -4.80
N SER A 60 -7.68 21.23 -6.02
CA SER A 60 -7.31 20.44 -7.20
C SER A 60 -5.80 20.45 -7.46
N ILE A 61 -5.15 21.61 -7.30
CA ILE A 61 -3.69 21.75 -7.44
C ILE A 61 -2.98 20.87 -6.40
N LEU A 62 -3.33 20.99 -5.12
CA LEU A 62 -2.70 20.22 -4.04
C LEU A 62 -2.90 18.71 -4.21
N LEU A 63 -4.08 18.27 -4.68
CA LEU A 63 -4.32 16.85 -4.97
C LEU A 63 -3.48 16.34 -6.15
N ASN A 64 -3.31 17.15 -7.20
CA ASN A 64 -2.42 16.81 -8.32
C ASN A 64 -0.94 16.77 -7.91
N GLU A 65 -0.52 17.64 -6.98
CA GLU A 65 0.81 17.55 -6.38
C GLU A 65 1.00 16.24 -5.61
N ALA A 66 0.00 15.80 -4.84
CA ALA A 66 0.02 14.52 -4.16
C ALA A 66 0.10 13.32 -5.13
N VAL A 67 -0.55 13.40 -6.29
CA VAL A 67 -0.39 12.42 -7.39
C VAL A 67 1.06 12.35 -7.84
N SER A 68 1.68 13.50 -8.15
CA SER A 68 3.07 13.55 -8.62
C SER A 68 4.04 13.00 -7.58
N LEU A 69 3.89 13.39 -6.31
CA LEU A 69 4.73 12.90 -5.23
C LEU A 69 4.61 11.38 -5.03
N SER A 70 3.40 10.83 -5.17
CA SER A 70 3.18 9.38 -5.11
C SER A 70 3.89 8.63 -6.25
N MET A 71 3.92 9.22 -7.45
CA MET A 71 4.68 8.65 -8.58
C MET A 71 6.19 8.76 -8.36
N ASP A 72 6.67 9.83 -7.75
CA ASP A 72 8.09 9.96 -7.39
C ASP A 72 8.52 8.95 -6.32
N LEU A 73 7.67 8.68 -5.33
CA LEU A 73 7.89 7.58 -4.38
C LEU A 73 8.01 6.24 -5.11
N ASN A 74 7.12 5.96 -6.06
CA ASN A 74 7.18 4.72 -6.85
C ASN A 74 8.48 4.59 -7.63
N ARG A 75 8.96 5.65 -8.28
CA ARG A 75 10.26 5.65 -8.97
C ARG A 75 11.42 5.32 -8.03
N LYS A 76 11.34 5.72 -6.75
CA LYS A 76 12.36 5.36 -5.74
C LYS A 76 12.23 3.89 -5.35
N PHE A 77 11.01 3.39 -5.15
CA PHE A 77 10.77 1.99 -4.82
C PHE A 77 11.16 1.04 -5.95
N GLU A 78 10.91 1.39 -7.21
CA GLU A 78 11.35 0.64 -8.39
C GLU A 78 12.88 0.54 -8.45
N LYS A 79 13.58 1.65 -8.18
CA LYS A 79 15.05 1.65 -8.09
C LYS A 79 15.56 0.76 -6.95
N ALA A 80 14.91 0.83 -5.78
CA ALA A 80 15.26 -0.03 -4.65
C ALA A 80 15.02 -1.51 -5.00
N LEU A 81 13.88 -1.83 -5.62
CA LEU A 81 13.51 -3.18 -6.04
C LEU A 81 14.54 -3.76 -7.02
N ALA A 82 15.02 -2.95 -7.97
CA ALA A 82 16.07 -3.35 -8.90
C ALA A 82 17.41 -3.64 -8.21
N LYS A 83 17.71 -2.99 -7.07
CA LYS A 83 18.92 -3.24 -6.26
C LYS A 83 18.84 -4.48 -5.38
N VAL A 84 17.63 -4.89 -4.98
CA VAL A 84 17.43 -6.13 -4.22
C VAL A 84 17.44 -7.35 -5.14
N ARG A 85 17.00 -7.20 -6.39
CA ARG A 85 16.93 -8.28 -7.38
C ARG A 85 18.21 -8.56 -8.17
N GLY A 86 19.08 -7.56 -8.29
CA GLY A 86 20.33 -7.63 -9.05
C GLY A 86 21.51 -7.85 -8.14
#